data_AF-A0ABD0RQ30-F1
#
_entry.id   AF-A0ABD0RQ30-F1
#
_cell.length_a   1.000
_cell.length_b   1.000
_cell.length_c   1.000
_cell.angle_alpha   90.00
_cell.angle_beta   90.00
_cell.angle_gamma   90.00
#
_symmetry.space_group_name_H-M   'P 1'
#
loop_
_entity.id
_entity.type
_entity.pdbx_description
1 polymer ?
#
loop_
_entity_poly.entity_id
_entity_poly.type
_entity_poly.pdbx_seq_one_letter_code
_entity_poly.pdbx_strand_id
1 'polypeptide(L)' 'MGDAEMAVFGAAAPYLRKSDRERLEAQTKPFDLKKECFVPDPVEEFTKATITSREGDKVTVETQAGK' A
#
# COMPACT_ATOMS: atom_id res chain seq x y z
N MET A 1 -15.17 1.15 16.15
CA MET A 1 -15.32 2.43 15.43
C MET A 1 -15.78 2.11 14.03
N GLY A 2 -17.05 2.37 13.71
CA GLY A 2 -17.69 1.84 12.50
C GLY A 2 -18.45 2.88 11.69
N ASP A 3 -18.97 2.49 10.53
CA ASP A 3 -19.61 3.40 9.56
C ASP A 3 -20.74 4.25 10.17
N ALA A 4 -21.46 3.71 11.16
CA ALA A 4 -22.51 4.43 11.87
C ALA A 4 -22.02 5.71 12.58
N GLU A 5 -20.80 5.72 13.10
CA GLU A 5 -20.22 6.91 13.73
C GLU A 5 -19.81 7.97 12.71
N MET A 6 -19.62 7.58 11.44
CA MET A 6 -19.30 8.50 10.36
C MET A 6 -20.53 9.19 9.77
N ALA A 7 -21.74 8.74 10.11
CA ALA A 7 -23.00 9.30 9.59
C ALA A 7 -23.17 10.80 9.92
N VAL A 8 -22.65 11.26 11.06
CA VAL A 8 -22.72 12.68 11.48
C VAL A 8 -21.99 13.63 10.53
N PHE A 9 -21.06 13.13 9.73
CA PHE A 9 -20.28 13.91 8.76
C PHE A 9 -20.93 13.94 7.36
N GLY A 10 -22.02 13.20 7.14
CA GLY A 10 -22.76 13.19 5.88
C GLY A 10 -21.86 13.00 4.65
N ALA A 11 -22.01 13.89 3.65
CA ALA A 11 -21.24 13.84 2.40
C ALA A 11 -19.72 14.04 2.57
N ALA A 12 -19.26 14.58 3.70
CA ALA A 12 -17.84 14.76 3.98
C ALA A 12 -17.17 13.47 4.50
N ALA A 13 -17.95 12.49 4.97
CA ALA A 13 -17.44 11.26 5.60
C ALA A 13 -16.34 10.54 4.78
N PRO A 14 -16.48 10.32 3.44
CA PRO A 14 -15.48 9.58 2.66
C PRO A 14 -14.12 10.28 2.54
N TYR A 15 -14.08 11.60 2.73
CA TYR A 15 -12.86 12.41 2.72
C TYR A 15 -12.15 12.39 4.08
N LEU A 16 -12.88 12.10 5.16
CA LEU A 16 -12.35 11.99 6.51
C LEU A 16 -11.93 10.56 6.87
N ARG A 17 -12.72 9.57 6.42
CA ARG A 17 -12.45 8.16 6.67
C ARG A 17 -13.09 7.28 5.60
N LYS A 18 -12.35 6.26 5.17
CA LYS A 18 -12.89 5.18 4.35
C LYS A 18 -13.89 4.33 5.12
N SER A 19 -14.83 3.74 4.38
CA SER A 19 -15.83 2.83 4.97
C SER A 19 -15.18 1.62 5.63
N ASP A 20 -15.88 0.97 6.56
CA ASP A 20 -15.41 -0.24 7.22
C ASP A 20 -15.07 -1.35 6.22
N ARG A 21 -15.87 -1.46 5.14
CA ARG A 21 -15.62 -2.40 4.05
C ARG A 21 -14.27 -2.12 3.37
N GLU A 22 -14.03 -0.88 2.92
CA GLU A 22 -12.79 -0.50 2.25
C GLU A 22 -11.57 -0.65 3.17
N ARG A 23 -11.75 -0.35 4.47
CA ARG A 23 -10.69 -0.54 5.48
C ARG A 23 -10.37 -2.01 5.67
N LEU A 24 -11.39 -2.88 5.74
CA LEU A 24 -11.21 -4.32 5.87
C LEU A 24 -10.50 -4.89 4.64
N GLU A 25 -10.99 -4.58 3.43
CA GLU A 25 -10.37 -5.01 2.18
C GLU A 25 -8.90 -4.58 2.07
N ALA A 26 -8.58 -3.34 2.47
CA ALA A 26 -7.21 -2.82 2.45
C ALA A 26 -6.28 -3.50 3.48
N GLN A 27 -6.82 -3.98 4.59
CA GLN A 27 -6.06 -4.67 5.65
C GLN A 27 -5.89 -6.16 5.38
N THR A 28 -6.86 -6.80 4.74
CA THR A 28 -6.83 -8.24 4.44
C THR A 28 -6.22 -8.56 3.08
N LYS A 29 -5.78 -7.54 2.33
CA LYS A 29 -5.10 -7.76 1.05
C LYS A 29 -3.80 -8.57 1.25
N PRO A 30 -3.41 -9.42 0.28
CA PRO A 30 -2.15 -10.15 0.35
C PRO A 30 -0.95 -9.21 0.53
N PHE A 31 -0.05 -9.56 1.43
CA PHE A 31 1.18 -8.83 1.68
C PHE A 31 2.28 -9.80 2.11
N ASP A 32 3.40 -9.81 1.39
CA ASP A 32 4.59 -10.60 1.74
C ASP A 32 5.69 -9.67 2.26
N LEU A 33 5.93 -9.69 3.57
CA LEU A 33 6.91 -8.85 4.25
C LEU A 33 8.34 -9.00 3.68
N LYS A 34 8.69 -10.17 3.12
CA LYS A 34 10.03 -10.41 2.58
C LYS A 34 10.21 -9.94 1.15
N LYS A 35 9.11 -9.69 0.43
CA LYS A 35 9.15 -9.30 -0.99
C LYS A 35 8.73 -7.86 -1.22
N GLU A 36 7.70 -7.40 -0.52
CA GLU A 36 7.14 -6.05 -0.66
C GLU A 36 8.05 -5.04 0.05
N CYS A 37 8.64 -4.13 -0.71
CA CYS A 37 9.61 -3.15 -0.20
C CYS A 37 9.50 -1.79 -0.90
N PHE A 38 10.26 -0.82 -0.40
CA PHE A 38 10.46 0.47 -1.05
C PHE A 38 11.91 0.56 -1.52
N VAL A 39 12.11 1.03 -2.75
CA VAL A 39 13.43 1.25 -3.32
C VAL A 39 13.58 2.70 -3.79
N PRO A 40 14.78 3.29 -3.74
CA PRO A 40 15.01 4.61 -4.29
C PRO A 40 14.76 4.63 -5.81
N ASP A 41 14.04 5.65 -6.29
CA ASP A 41 13.82 5.90 -7.72
C ASP A 41 14.36 7.28 -8.11
N PRO A 42 15.02 7.44 -9.26
CA PRO A 42 15.62 8.72 -9.67
C PRO A 42 14.61 9.85 -9.94
N VAL A 43 13.32 9.54 -10.11
CA VAL A 43 12.26 10.51 -10.44
C VAL A 43 11.23 10.64 -9.31
N GLU A 44 10.84 9.52 -8.69
CA GLU A 44 9.80 9.48 -7.65
C GLU A 44 10.33 9.48 -6.21
N GLU A 45 11.65 9.66 -6.02
CA GLU A 45 12.42 9.50 -4.77
C GLU A 45 12.39 8.06 -4.24
N PHE A 46 11.20 7.50 -4.00
CA PHE A 46 10.99 6.11 -3.58
C PHE A 46 9.76 5.53 -4.26
N THR A 47 9.90 4.32 -4.80
CA THR A 47 8.78 3.58 -5.37
C THR A 47 8.59 2.24 -4.67
N LYS A 48 7.37 1.71 -4.74
CA LYS A 48 7.08 0.35 -4.24
C LYS A 48 7.64 -0.66 -5.22
N ALA A 49 8.19 -1.75 -4.71
CA ALA A 49 8.74 -2.81 -5.52
C ALA A 49 8.58 -4.18 -4.85
N THR A 50 8.56 -5.22 -5.68
CA THR A 50 8.52 -6.62 -5.26
C THR A 50 9.87 -7.26 -5.56
N ILE A 51 10.52 -7.87 -4.56
CA ILE A 51 11.81 -8.55 -4.72
C ILE A 51 11.64 -9.80 -5.60
N THR A 52 12.44 -9.90 -6.65
CA THR A 52 12.47 -11.04 -7.58
C THR A 52 13.65 -11.97 -7.30
N SER A 53 14.84 -11.43 -6.98
CA SER A 53 16.02 -12.22 -6.62
C SER A 53 16.95 -11.48 -5.65
N ARG A 54 17.83 -12.24 -4.99
CA ARG A 54 18.90 -11.72 -4.13
C ARG A 54 20.20 -12.46 -4.42
N GLU A 55 21.26 -11.72 -4.71
CA GLU A 55 22.60 -12.23 -4.99
C GLU A 55 23.59 -11.55 -4.06
N GLY A 56 23.95 -12.23 -2.96
CA GLY A 56 24.77 -11.64 -1.90
C GLY A 56 24.13 -10.37 -1.33
N ASP A 57 24.82 -9.24 -1.49
CA ASP A 57 24.41 -7.93 -1.01
C ASP A 57 23.55 -7.14 -2.02
N LYS A 58 23.28 -7.72 -3.20
CA LYS A 58 22.46 -7.10 -4.24
C LYS A 58 21.07 -7.72 -4.28
N VAL A 59 20.05 -6.88 -4.48
CA VAL A 59 18.65 -7.28 -4.58
C VAL A 59 18.08 -6.78 -5.89
N THR A 60 17.49 -7.68 -6.66
CA THR A 60 16.74 -7.36 -7.89
C THR A 60 15.28 -7.25 -7.52
N VAL A 61 14.64 -6.18 -7.97
CA VAL A 61 13.23 -5.89 -7.69
C VAL A 61 12.50 -5.55 -8.99
N GLU A 62 11.20 -5.77 -9.00
CA GLU A 62 10.28 -5.24 -10.00
C GLU A 62 9.50 -4.10 -9.36
N THR A 63 9.65 -2.88 -9.90
CA THR A 63 8.95 -1.69 -9.42
C THR A 63 7.47 -1.74 -9.81
N GLN A 64 6.61 -1.05 -9.05
CA GLN A 64 5.17 -1.02 -9.34
C GLN A 64 4.83 -0.40 -10.72
N ALA A 65 5.76 0.34 -11.31
CA ALA A 65 5.66 0.88 -12.67
C ALA A 65 6.11 -0.10 -13.78
N GLY A 66 6.49 -1.34 -13.42
CA GLY A 66 6.93 -2.38 -14.35
C GLY A 66 8.37 -2.24 -14.85
N LYS A 67 9.21 -1.49 -14.13
CA LYS A 67 10.66 -1.39 -14.38
C LYS A 67 11.45 -2.29 -13.46
#